data_AF-A0A2U8URH0-F1
#
_entry.id   AF-A0A2U8URH0-F1
#
_cell.length_a   1.000
_cell.length_b   1.000
_cell.length_c   1.000
_cell.angle_alpha   90.00
_cell.angle_beta   90.00
_cell.angle_gamma   90.00
#
_symmetry.space_group_name_H-M   'P 1'
#
loop_
_entity.id
_entity.type
_entity.pdbx_description
1 polymer ?
#
loop_
_entity_poly.entity_id
_entity_poly.type
_entity_poly.pdbx_seq_one_letter_code
_entity_poly.pdbx_strand_id
1 'polypeptide(L)'
;VPMIARGIMLGADQPVILHMLDIPPAAEALNGVKMELVDAAFPLLKGVVATTDAVEACTGVNVAVMVGGFPRKEGMERKDVMSKNVSIYKSQASALEKHAAANCKVLVVANPANTNALILKEFAPSIPEKNITCLTRLDHNRALGQISEKLGVQVSEVKNVIIWGNHSSTQYPDVTHATVGDKSVPELIKDDEWLKSGFISTVQQRGAAIIKARKLSSALSAARSACDHIRDWVCGTPEGTWVSMGVYSDGS
;
A
#
# COMPACT_ATOMS: atom_id res chain seq x y z
N VAL A 1 1.15 6.68 10.11
CA VAL A 1 1.55 8.09 10.32
C VAL A 1 2.93 8.25 10.95
N PRO A 2 3.30 7.59 12.07
CA PRO A 2 4.60 7.82 12.73
C PRO A 2 5.82 7.56 11.83
N MET A 3 5.77 6.52 10.98
CA MET A 3 6.85 6.26 10.00
C MET A 3 7.06 7.40 9.00
N ILE A 4 6.00 8.14 8.67
CA ILE A 4 6.08 9.30 7.78
C ILE A 4 6.73 10.46 8.52
N ALA A 5 6.21 10.79 9.70
CA ALA A 5 6.70 11.90 10.52
C ALA A 5 8.15 11.73 11.00
N ARG A 6 8.64 10.49 11.12
CA ARG A 6 10.04 10.16 11.42
C ARG A 6 10.98 10.22 10.20
N GLY A 7 10.45 10.40 8.99
CA GLY A 7 11.27 10.42 7.76
C GLY A 7 11.59 9.04 7.18
N ILE A 8 10.99 7.95 7.68
CA ILE A 8 11.22 6.61 7.12
C ILE A 8 10.70 6.51 5.68
N MET A 9 9.58 7.16 5.39
CA MET A 9 8.94 7.10 4.08
C MET A 9 9.66 7.93 3.01
N LEU A 10 10.17 9.13 3.34
CA LEU A 10 10.65 10.10 2.34
C LEU A 10 12.12 10.49 2.48
N GLY A 11 12.81 10.04 3.54
CA GLY A 11 14.19 10.44 3.83
C GLY A 11 14.32 11.04 5.22
N ALA A 12 15.50 10.86 5.83
CA ALA A 12 15.77 11.30 7.21
C ALA A 12 15.93 12.83 7.35
N ASP A 13 16.03 13.52 6.22
CA ASP A 13 16.27 14.95 6.07
C ASP A 13 15.09 15.68 5.39
N GLN A 14 14.06 14.95 4.96
CA GLN A 14 12.91 15.50 4.24
C GLN A 14 11.80 15.95 5.21
N PRO A 15 11.52 17.26 5.35
CA PRO A 15 10.41 17.74 6.15
C PRO A 15 9.07 17.38 5.48
N VAL A 16 8.03 17.18 6.29
CA VAL A 16 6.70 16.77 5.83
C VAL A 16 5.59 17.60 6.47
N ILE A 17 4.53 17.85 5.70
CA ILE A 17 3.25 18.32 6.20
C ILE A 17 2.24 17.19 5.98
N LEU A 18 1.53 16.79 7.02
CA LEU A 18 0.55 15.71 6.94
C LEU A 18 -0.86 16.27 6.76
N HIS A 19 -1.48 15.95 5.63
CA HIS A 19 -2.90 16.16 5.40
C HIS A 19 -3.63 14.84 5.69
N MET A 20 -4.50 14.83 6.68
CA MET A 20 -5.28 13.68 7.12
C MET A 20 -6.76 13.95 6.84
N LEU A 21 -7.38 13.05 6.07
CA LEU A 21 -8.79 13.08 5.72
C LEU A 21 -9.52 11.92 6.39
N ASP A 22 -10.64 12.21 7.03
CA ASP A 22 -11.60 11.19 7.48
C ASP A 22 -13.04 11.65 7.24
N ILE A 23 -14.01 10.77 7.48
CA ILE A 23 -15.43 11.09 7.36
C ILE A 23 -15.89 11.96 8.54
N PRO A 24 -16.98 12.76 8.37
CA PRO A 24 -17.50 13.62 9.45
C PRO A 24 -17.71 12.93 10.81
N PRO A 25 -18.24 11.68 10.87
CA PRO A 25 -18.38 10.97 12.15
C PRO A 25 -17.05 10.64 12.87
N ALA A 26 -15.92 10.67 12.17
CA ALA A 26 -14.60 10.37 12.71
C ALA A 26 -13.78 11.63 13.02
N ALA A 27 -14.34 12.84 12.84
CA ALA A 27 -13.63 14.10 13.01
C ALA A 27 -12.97 14.26 14.38
N GLU A 28 -13.68 13.90 15.45
CA GLU A 28 -13.15 13.97 16.82
C GLU A 28 -11.96 13.01 17.01
N ALA A 29 -12.08 11.77 16.54
CA ALA A 29 -11.00 10.78 16.60
C ALA A 29 -9.78 11.23 15.77
N LEU A 30 -10.00 11.81 14.59
CA LEU A 30 -8.95 12.36 13.73
C LEU A 30 -8.21 13.51 14.43
N ASN A 31 -8.93 14.38 15.13
CA ASN A 31 -8.34 15.42 15.97
C ASN A 31 -7.54 14.82 17.13
N GLY A 32 -7.99 13.71 17.72
CA GLY A 32 -7.21 12.89 18.66
C GLY A 32 -5.83 12.50 18.10
N VAL A 33 -5.81 11.95 16.89
CA VAL A 33 -4.55 11.58 16.21
C VAL A 33 -3.66 12.80 15.96
N LYS A 34 -4.24 13.96 15.61
CA LYS A 34 -3.49 15.22 15.47
C LYS A 34 -2.83 15.63 16.80
N MET A 35 -3.54 15.51 17.93
CA MET A 35 -2.97 15.79 19.25
C MET A 35 -1.78 14.87 19.56
N GLU A 36 -1.91 13.56 19.34
CA GLU A 36 -0.80 12.61 19.55
C GLU A 36 0.42 12.92 18.66
N LEU A 37 0.20 13.38 17.42
CA LEU A 37 1.31 13.76 16.52
C LEU A 37 2.06 15.00 16.99
N VAL A 38 1.37 15.94 17.63
CA VAL A 38 1.98 17.12 18.26
C VAL A 38 2.80 16.68 19.47
N ASP A 39 2.22 15.85 20.34
CA ASP A 39 2.87 15.35 21.56
C ASP A 39 4.10 14.48 21.26
N ALA A 40 4.09 13.77 20.12
CA ALA A 40 5.21 12.95 19.68
C ALA A 40 6.46 13.75 19.24
N ALA A 41 6.36 15.08 19.11
CA ALA A 41 7.48 16.00 18.89
C ALA A 41 8.41 15.62 17.73
N PHE A 42 7.86 15.19 16.59
CA PHE A 42 8.65 14.81 15.42
C PHE A 42 9.31 16.03 14.74
N PRO A 43 10.65 16.12 14.66
CA PRO A 43 11.33 17.31 14.13
C PRO A 43 11.05 17.59 12.65
N LEU A 44 10.79 16.54 11.86
CA LEU A 44 10.49 16.65 10.43
C LEU A 44 9.02 16.99 10.17
N LEU A 45 8.13 16.85 11.15
CA LEU A 45 6.72 17.16 11.00
C LEU A 45 6.50 18.67 11.14
N LYS A 46 6.31 19.36 10.01
CA LYS A 46 6.17 20.82 9.95
C LYS A 46 4.74 21.31 10.05
N GLY A 47 3.77 20.42 9.85
CA GLY A 47 2.36 20.76 9.98
C GLY A 47 1.45 19.54 9.93
N VAL A 48 0.27 19.66 10.53
CA VAL A 48 -0.79 18.65 10.51
C VAL A 48 -2.13 19.30 10.21
N VAL A 49 -2.70 18.96 9.07
CA VAL A 49 -4.08 19.27 8.66
C VAL A 49 -4.92 18.03 8.95
N ALA A 50 -5.96 18.18 9.76
CA ALA A 50 -6.93 17.13 10.06
C ALA A 50 -8.30 17.67 9.66
N THR A 51 -8.90 17.08 8.63
CA THR A 51 -10.09 17.63 8.00
C THR A 51 -11.04 16.53 7.53
N THR A 52 -12.28 16.92 7.28
CA THR A 52 -13.29 16.08 6.63
C THR A 52 -13.64 16.60 5.24
N ASP A 53 -12.97 17.67 4.79
CA ASP A 53 -13.08 18.23 3.45
C ASP A 53 -11.97 17.64 2.55
N ALA A 54 -12.39 16.95 1.49
CA ALA A 54 -11.47 16.38 0.52
C ALA A 54 -10.64 17.43 -0.23
N VAL A 55 -11.19 18.64 -0.46
CA VAL A 55 -10.47 19.72 -1.15
C VAL A 55 -9.29 20.20 -0.30
N GLU A 56 -9.54 20.51 0.97
CA GLU A 56 -8.49 20.90 1.93
C GLU A 56 -7.44 19.78 2.08
N ALA A 57 -7.88 18.52 2.17
CA ALA A 57 -6.99 17.39 2.29
C ALA A 57 -6.10 17.18 1.04
N CYS A 58 -6.59 17.51 -0.16
CA CYS A 58 -5.85 17.29 -1.41
C CYS A 58 -5.03 18.50 -1.86
N THR A 59 -5.29 19.70 -1.32
CA THR A 59 -4.65 20.94 -1.77
C THR A 59 -3.14 20.92 -1.55
N GLY A 60 -2.38 21.04 -2.64
CA GLY A 60 -0.92 21.11 -2.62
C GLY A 60 -0.21 19.79 -2.32
N VAL A 61 -0.93 18.67 -2.25
CA VAL A 61 -0.32 17.37 -1.87
C VAL A 61 0.59 16.83 -2.98
N ASN A 62 1.80 16.43 -2.62
CA ASN A 62 2.78 15.79 -3.51
C ASN A 62 2.68 14.25 -3.51
N VAL A 63 2.25 13.66 -2.39
CA VAL A 63 2.08 12.22 -2.23
C VAL A 63 0.75 11.94 -1.52
N ALA A 64 -0.16 11.24 -2.20
CA ALA A 64 -1.45 10.84 -1.65
C ALA A 64 -1.47 9.34 -1.37
N VAL A 65 -1.71 8.95 -0.11
CA VAL A 65 -1.85 7.54 0.30
C VAL A 65 -3.31 7.25 0.63
N MET A 66 -3.99 6.58 -0.28
CA MET A 66 -5.45 6.36 -0.25
C MET A 66 -5.80 5.11 0.56
N VAL A 67 -5.83 5.27 1.88
CA VAL A 67 -6.12 4.18 2.85
C VAL A 67 -7.62 3.98 3.05
N GLY A 68 -8.40 5.06 2.99
CA GLY A 68 -9.84 5.05 3.22
C GLY A 68 -10.61 4.38 2.08
N GLY A 69 -11.59 3.57 2.45
CA GLY A 69 -12.54 2.94 1.53
C GLY A 69 -13.73 2.38 2.30
N PHE A 70 -14.82 2.10 1.61
CA PHE A 70 -16.00 1.53 2.26
C PHE A 70 -15.77 0.04 2.52
N PRO A 71 -15.69 -0.41 3.79
CA PRO A 71 -15.46 -1.81 4.10
C PRO A 71 -16.70 -2.63 3.72
N ARG A 72 -16.49 -3.87 3.27
CA ARG A 72 -17.61 -4.81 3.08
C ARG A 72 -18.24 -5.11 4.44
N LYS A 73 -19.53 -4.85 4.57
CA LYS A 73 -20.34 -5.24 5.73
C LYS A 73 -21.06 -6.56 5.45
N GLU A 74 -21.47 -7.24 6.52
CA GLU A 74 -22.31 -8.43 6.43
C GLU A 74 -23.60 -8.13 5.64
N GLY A 75 -24.02 -9.06 4.78
CA GLY A 75 -25.18 -8.91 3.91
C GLY A 75 -24.97 -8.03 2.66
N MET A 76 -23.79 -7.42 2.46
CA MET A 76 -23.53 -6.65 1.25
C MET A 76 -23.08 -7.51 0.07
N GLU A 77 -23.73 -7.29 -1.07
CA GLU A 77 -23.29 -7.81 -2.36
C GLU A 77 -22.02 -7.11 -2.84
N ARG A 78 -21.22 -7.83 -3.65
CA ARG A 78 -19.98 -7.28 -4.22
C ARG A 78 -20.23 -5.99 -5.00
N LYS A 79 -21.32 -5.93 -5.77
CA LYS A 79 -21.71 -4.76 -6.56
C LYS A 79 -21.96 -3.52 -5.69
N ASP A 80 -22.54 -3.69 -4.50
CA ASP A 80 -22.89 -2.57 -3.64
C ASP A 80 -21.64 -1.95 -3.00
N VAL A 81 -20.71 -2.80 -2.57
CA VAL A 81 -19.40 -2.38 -2.07
C VAL A 81 -18.61 -1.65 -3.15
N MET A 82 -18.65 -2.16 -4.39
CA MET A 82 -18.01 -1.49 -5.53
C MET A 82 -18.63 -0.12 -5.80
N SER A 83 -19.95 -0.03 -5.93
CA SER A 83 -20.64 1.26 -6.18
C SER A 83 -20.36 2.31 -5.12
N LYS A 84 -20.29 1.93 -3.84
CA LYS A 84 -19.92 2.84 -2.75
C LYS A 84 -18.47 3.32 -2.87
N ASN A 85 -17.54 2.41 -3.12
CA ASN A 85 -16.13 2.77 -3.30
C ASN A 85 -15.91 3.64 -4.54
N VAL A 86 -16.61 3.37 -5.65
CA VAL A 86 -16.55 4.21 -6.86
C VAL A 86 -16.92 5.66 -6.56
N SER A 87 -18.01 5.89 -5.81
CA SER A 87 -18.44 7.24 -5.46
C SER A 87 -17.39 7.98 -4.61
N ILE A 88 -16.82 7.30 -3.60
CA ILE A 88 -15.76 7.84 -2.75
C ILE A 88 -14.52 8.20 -3.58
N TYR A 89 -14.04 7.25 -4.38
CA TYR A 89 -12.82 7.42 -5.17
C TYR A 89 -12.98 8.45 -6.28
N LYS A 90 -14.17 8.57 -6.90
CA LYS A 90 -14.47 9.63 -7.87
C LYS A 90 -14.39 11.02 -7.23
N SER A 91 -14.95 11.19 -6.03
CA SER A 91 -14.87 12.46 -5.30
C SER A 91 -13.43 12.83 -4.95
N GLN A 92 -12.67 11.88 -4.41
CA GLN A 92 -11.27 12.10 -4.07
C GLN A 92 -10.37 12.30 -5.30
N ALA A 93 -10.61 11.57 -6.40
CA ALA A 93 -9.94 11.81 -7.68
C ALA A 93 -10.18 13.23 -8.17
N SER A 94 -11.42 13.70 -8.13
CA SER A 94 -11.79 15.05 -8.57
C SER A 94 -11.12 16.13 -7.72
N ALA A 95 -10.92 15.88 -6.42
CA ALA A 95 -10.20 16.79 -5.53
C ALA A 95 -8.69 16.80 -5.85
N LEU A 96 -8.08 15.62 -6.04
CA LEU A 96 -6.68 15.50 -6.44
C LEU A 96 -6.42 16.16 -7.80
N GLU A 97 -7.25 15.90 -8.80
CA GLU A 97 -7.17 16.48 -10.15
C GLU A 97 -7.10 18.01 -10.14
N LYS A 98 -7.89 18.64 -9.27
CA LYS A 98 -8.01 20.10 -9.23
C LYS A 98 -7.01 20.78 -8.31
N HIS A 99 -6.56 20.09 -7.26
CA HIS A 99 -5.91 20.74 -6.12
C HIS A 99 -4.57 20.12 -5.74
N ALA A 100 -4.23 18.90 -6.16
CA ALA A 100 -2.94 18.31 -5.86
C ALA A 100 -1.80 19.08 -6.53
N ALA A 101 -0.58 18.93 -5.99
CA ALA A 101 0.60 19.48 -6.64
C ALA A 101 0.83 18.81 -8.00
N ALA A 102 1.46 19.55 -8.91
CA ALA A 102 1.92 18.96 -10.18
C ALA A 102 2.78 17.73 -9.91
N ASN A 103 2.62 16.69 -10.73
CA ASN A 103 3.35 15.42 -10.61
C ASN A 103 3.11 14.69 -9.26
N CYS A 104 1.95 14.88 -8.62
CA CYS A 104 1.55 14.13 -7.44
C CYS A 104 1.64 12.62 -7.66
N LYS A 105 2.15 11.89 -6.66
CA LYS A 105 2.21 10.42 -6.63
C LYS A 105 1.09 9.86 -5.76
N VAL A 106 0.29 8.96 -6.30
CA VAL A 106 -0.87 8.40 -5.61
C VAL A 106 -0.70 6.91 -5.41
N LEU A 107 -0.79 6.46 -4.15
CA LEU A 107 -0.78 5.06 -3.76
C LEU A 107 -2.15 4.65 -3.23
N VAL A 108 -2.81 3.74 -3.93
CA VAL A 108 -4.11 3.19 -3.53
C VAL A 108 -3.93 1.93 -2.66
N VAL A 109 -4.43 1.99 -1.43
CA VAL A 109 -4.37 0.89 -0.46
C VAL A 109 -5.75 0.29 -0.24
N ALA A 110 -6.82 1.09 -0.27
CA ALA A 110 -8.16 0.60 0.04
C ALA A 110 -8.67 -0.35 -1.05
N ASN A 111 -9.31 -1.44 -0.61
CA ASN A 111 -9.83 -2.45 -1.52
C ASN A 111 -11.13 -2.01 -2.21
N PRO A 112 -11.36 -2.43 -3.47
CA PRO A 112 -10.46 -3.20 -4.34
C PRO A 112 -9.35 -2.31 -4.96
N ALA A 113 -8.09 -2.51 -4.54
CA ALA A 113 -7.04 -1.52 -4.73
C ALA A 113 -6.71 -1.25 -6.22
N ASN A 114 -6.58 -2.29 -7.04
CA ASN A 114 -6.31 -2.15 -8.47
C ASN A 114 -7.45 -1.41 -9.21
N THR A 115 -8.71 -1.76 -8.93
CA THR A 115 -9.87 -1.11 -9.56
C THR A 115 -10.02 0.33 -9.10
N ASN A 116 -9.78 0.62 -7.82
CA ASN A 116 -9.80 1.97 -7.28
C ASN A 116 -8.71 2.86 -7.89
N ALA A 117 -7.51 2.30 -8.15
CA ALA A 117 -6.45 3.00 -8.88
C ALA A 117 -6.85 3.30 -10.33
N LEU A 118 -7.51 2.36 -11.01
CA LEU A 118 -8.04 2.61 -12.36
C LEU A 118 -9.09 3.73 -12.36
N ILE A 119 -10.00 3.74 -11.37
CA ILE A 119 -10.98 4.83 -11.21
C ILE A 119 -10.26 6.18 -11.02
N LEU A 120 -9.22 6.25 -10.18
CA LEU A 120 -8.44 7.49 -10.03
C LEU A 120 -7.87 7.96 -11.37
N LYS A 121 -7.27 7.07 -12.15
CA LYS A 121 -6.71 7.41 -13.46
C LYS A 121 -7.76 8.00 -14.40
N GLU A 122 -8.98 7.46 -14.40
CA GLU A 122 -10.07 7.95 -15.26
C GLU A 122 -10.65 9.31 -14.81
N PHE A 123 -10.60 9.63 -13.51
CA PHE A 123 -11.18 10.86 -12.95
C PHE A 123 -10.14 11.94 -12.57
N ALA A 124 -8.85 11.64 -12.69
CA ALA A 124 -7.75 12.58 -12.49
C ALA A 124 -6.73 12.52 -13.66
N PRO A 125 -7.16 12.86 -14.89
CA PRO A 125 -6.33 12.71 -16.10
C PRO A 125 -5.10 13.62 -16.13
N SER A 126 -5.02 14.67 -15.30
CA SER A 126 -3.81 15.51 -15.20
C SER A 126 -2.67 14.81 -14.44
N ILE A 127 -2.99 13.82 -13.61
CA ILE A 127 -1.99 13.02 -12.91
C ILE A 127 -1.47 11.96 -13.88
N PRO A 128 -0.16 11.90 -14.17
CA PRO A 128 0.39 10.88 -15.07
C PRO A 128 0.01 9.48 -14.61
N GLU A 129 -0.40 8.60 -15.51
CA GLU A 129 -0.82 7.23 -15.16
C GLU A 129 0.25 6.45 -14.41
N LYS A 130 1.53 6.66 -14.74
CA LYS A 130 2.68 6.10 -14.02
C LYS A 130 2.82 6.58 -12.57
N ASN A 131 2.10 7.64 -12.19
CA ASN A 131 2.03 8.19 -10.85
C ASN A 131 0.80 7.72 -10.06
N ILE A 132 0.03 6.76 -10.58
CA ILE A 132 -1.08 6.15 -9.86
C ILE A 132 -0.78 4.66 -9.72
N THR A 133 -0.54 4.23 -8.48
CA THR A 133 -0.21 2.83 -8.16
C THR A 133 -1.20 2.25 -7.16
N CYS A 134 -1.21 0.92 -7.02
CA CYS A 134 -1.88 0.24 -5.92
C CYS A 134 -0.93 -0.67 -5.13
N LEU A 135 -1.31 -0.95 -3.89
CA LEU A 135 -0.47 -1.64 -2.93
C LEU A 135 -0.50 -3.17 -3.11
N THR A 136 0.48 -3.73 -3.82
CA THR A 136 0.83 -5.17 -3.78
C THR A 136 2.06 -5.47 -2.91
N ARG A 137 2.67 -4.43 -2.33
CA ARG A 137 3.88 -4.54 -1.49
C ARG A 137 3.67 -5.38 -0.23
N LEU A 138 2.46 -5.38 0.32
CA LEU A 138 2.14 -6.25 1.47
C LEU A 138 2.20 -7.73 1.10
N ASP A 139 1.72 -8.08 -0.08
CA ASP A 139 1.78 -9.44 -0.58
C ASP A 139 3.22 -9.87 -0.88
N HIS A 140 3.99 -8.97 -1.48
CA HIS A 140 5.43 -9.15 -1.71
C HIS A 140 6.15 -9.42 -0.38
N ASN A 141 5.93 -8.56 0.63
CA ASN A 141 6.55 -8.72 1.95
C ASN A 141 6.11 -10.02 2.66
N ARG A 142 4.84 -10.44 2.48
CA ARG A 142 4.36 -11.74 3.00
C ARG A 142 5.09 -12.91 2.35
N ALA A 143 5.28 -12.86 1.03
CA ALA A 143 5.96 -13.88 0.28
C ALA A 143 7.44 -14.01 0.69
N LEU A 144 8.16 -12.88 0.82
CA LEU A 144 9.52 -12.86 1.38
C LEU A 144 9.56 -13.51 2.78
N GLY A 145 8.61 -13.16 3.65
CA GLY A 145 8.52 -13.74 4.99
C GLY A 145 8.26 -15.25 4.98
N GLN A 146 7.42 -15.77 4.09
CA GLN A 146 7.18 -17.22 4.01
C GLN A 146 8.42 -17.99 3.52
N ILE A 147 9.19 -17.43 2.59
CA ILE A 147 10.44 -18.04 2.13
C ILE A 147 11.49 -18.04 3.24
N SER A 148 11.65 -16.89 3.92
CA SER A 148 12.55 -16.74 5.07
C SER A 148 12.26 -17.77 6.16
N GLU A 149 10.98 -17.95 6.53
CA GLU A 149 10.56 -18.97 7.51
C GLU A 149 10.79 -20.41 7.02
N LYS A 150 10.47 -20.71 5.75
CA LYS A 150 10.65 -22.06 5.18
C LYS A 150 12.13 -22.48 5.14
N LEU A 151 13.03 -21.53 4.88
CA LEU A 151 14.47 -21.78 4.77
C LEU A 151 15.25 -21.55 6.07
N GLY A 152 14.65 -20.92 7.09
CA GLY A 152 15.32 -20.58 8.35
C GLY A 152 16.42 -19.52 8.19
N VAL A 153 16.25 -18.58 7.24
CA VAL A 153 17.22 -17.52 6.90
C VAL A 153 16.67 -16.15 7.26
N GLN A 154 17.52 -15.12 7.34
CA GLN A 154 17.03 -13.76 7.59
C GLN A 154 16.25 -13.23 6.39
N VAL A 155 15.15 -12.52 6.64
CA VAL A 155 14.29 -11.97 5.56
C VAL A 155 15.04 -10.98 4.66
N SER A 156 16.07 -10.30 5.18
CA SER A 156 16.96 -9.42 4.41
C SER A 156 17.80 -10.13 3.34
N GLU A 157 17.95 -11.45 3.47
CA GLU A 157 18.67 -12.28 2.49
C GLU A 157 17.77 -12.70 1.33
N VAL A 158 16.44 -12.67 1.52
CA VAL A 158 15.45 -13.05 0.49
C VAL A 158 15.19 -11.86 -0.42
N LYS A 159 15.41 -12.04 -1.73
CA LYS A 159 15.25 -10.98 -2.74
C LYS A 159 14.39 -11.45 -3.91
N ASN A 160 13.88 -10.48 -4.67
CA ASN A 160 13.37 -10.64 -6.04
C ASN A 160 12.20 -11.61 -6.22
N VAL A 161 11.32 -11.68 -5.22
CA VAL A 161 9.96 -12.22 -5.40
C VAL A 161 9.10 -11.22 -6.15
N ILE A 162 8.27 -11.69 -7.08
CA ILE A 162 7.36 -10.84 -7.84
C ILE A 162 5.92 -11.19 -7.48
N ILE A 163 5.04 -10.19 -7.40
CA ILE A 163 3.60 -10.41 -7.23
C ILE A 163 2.92 -9.92 -8.50
N TRP A 164 2.33 -10.85 -9.24
CA TRP A 164 1.61 -10.57 -10.47
C TRP A 164 0.10 -10.50 -10.24
N GLY A 165 -0.58 -9.67 -11.04
CA GLY A 165 -2.03 -9.60 -11.12
C GLY A 165 -2.68 -8.68 -10.08
N ASN A 166 -3.84 -9.11 -9.58
CA ASN A 166 -4.71 -8.28 -8.73
C ASN A 166 -4.35 -8.42 -7.25
N HIS A 167 -4.48 -7.37 -6.44
CA HIS A 167 -4.42 -7.47 -4.97
C HIS A 167 -5.68 -8.21 -4.44
N SER A 168 -5.66 -9.54 -4.56
CA SER A 168 -6.77 -10.44 -4.24
C SER A 168 -6.25 -11.86 -4.00
N SER A 169 -7.16 -12.82 -3.81
CA SER A 169 -6.83 -14.24 -3.78
C SER A 169 -6.42 -14.82 -5.15
N THR A 170 -6.44 -14.04 -6.22
CA THR A 170 -6.03 -14.45 -7.57
C THR A 170 -4.66 -13.89 -7.96
N GLN A 171 -3.95 -13.23 -7.02
CA GLN A 171 -2.56 -12.85 -7.21
C GLN A 171 -1.67 -14.08 -7.46
N TYR A 172 -0.56 -13.88 -8.17
CA TYR A 172 0.45 -14.91 -8.38
C TYR A 172 1.79 -14.49 -7.75
N PRO A 173 2.14 -15.06 -6.58
CA PRO A 173 3.45 -14.91 -5.97
C PRO A 173 4.48 -15.78 -6.72
N ASP A 174 5.35 -15.12 -7.47
CA ASP A 174 6.34 -15.73 -8.34
C ASP A 174 7.73 -15.71 -7.69
N VAL A 175 8.35 -16.89 -7.62
CA VAL A 175 9.68 -17.10 -7.03
C VAL A 175 10.73 -17.47 -8.07
N THR A 176 10.40 -17.46 -9.36
CA THR A 176 11.29 -17.88 -10.45
C THR A 176 12.62 -17.13 -10.42
N HIS A 177 12.57 -15.85 -10.07
CA HIS A 177 13.74 -14.97 -9.95
C HIS A 177 14.17 -14.71 -8.51
N ALA A 178 13.49 -15.31 -7.54
CA ALA A 178 13.77 -15.05 -6.14
C ALA A 178 15.09 -15.73 -5.72
N THR A 179 15.85 -15.06 -4.87
CA THR A 179 17.17 -15.52 -4.42
C THR A 179 17.31 -15.41 -2.90
N VAL A 180 18.20 -16.25 -2.35
CA VAL A 180 18.73 -16.11 -0.98
C VAL A 180 20.26 -16.14 -1.09
N GLY A 181 20.89 -14.99 -0.83
CA GLY A 181 22.29 -14.79 -1.22
C GLY A 181 22.46 -14.95 -2.73
N ASP A 182 23.39 -15.81 -3.15
CA ASP A 182 23.67 -16.07 -4.58
C ASP A 182 22.91 -17.28 -5.15
N LYS A 183 22.00 -17.88 -4.38
CA LYS A 183 21.27 -19.10 -4.77
C LYS A 183 19.80 -18.82 -5.07
N SER A 184 19.25 -19.53 -6.05
CA SER A 184 17.85 -19.44 -6.41
C SER A 184 16.95 -20.07 -5.34
N VAL A 185 15.81 -19.44 -5.03
CA VAL A 185 14.82 -19.94 -4.06
C VAL A 185 14.28 -21.33 -4.48
N PRO A 186 13.85 -21.55 -5.74
CA PRO A 186 13.53 -22.90 -6.24
C PRO A 186 14.60 -23.96 -5.96
N GLU A 187 15.88 -23.65 -6.19
CA GLU A 187 17.00 -24.58 -5.97
C GLU A 187 17.25 -24.88 -4.50
N LEU A 188 16.98 -23.93 -3.61
CA LEU A 188 17.14 -24.10 -2.17
C LEU A 188 15.98 -24.89 -1.56
N ILE A 189 14.75 -24.62 -1.99
CA ILE A 189 13.55 -25.21 -1.43
C ILE A 189 13.36 -26.66 -1.90
N LYS A 190 13.67 -26.96 -3.18
CA LYS A 190 13.58 -28.32 -3.78
C LYS A 190 12.25 -29.04 -3.52
N ASP A 191 11.16 -28.26 -3.45
CA ASP A 191 9.82 -28.71 -3.09
C ASP A 191 8.82 -28.02 -4.01
N ASP A 192 8.68 -28.57 -5.21
CA ASP A 192 7.87 -28.03 -6.30
C ASP A 192 6.39 -27.94 -5.93
N GLU A 193 5.88 -28.93 -5.18
CA GLU A 193 4.49 -28.96 -4.72
C GLU A 193 4.21 -27.82 -3.75
N TRP A 194 5.12 -27.59 -2.80
CA TRP A 194 5.01 -26.46 -1.90
C TRP A 194 5.07 -25.14 -2.66
N LEU A 195 6.00 -24.98 -3.61
CA LEU A 195 6.14 -23.75 -4.39
C LEU A 195 4.90 -23.44 -5.24
N LYS A 196 4.35 -24.44 -5.93
CA LYS A 196 3.25 -24.28 -6.90
C LYS A 196 1.87 -24.23 -6.25
N SER A 197 1.72 -24.69 -5.00
CA SER A 197 0.43 -24.76 -4.32
C SER A 197 0.47 -24.20 -2.91
N GLY A 198 1.25 -24.82 -2.01
CA GLY A 198 1.26 -24.47 -0.58
C GLY A 198 1.65 -23.02 -0.29
N PHE A 199 2.74 -22.55 -0.91
CA PHE A 199 3.27 -21.21 -0.80
C PHE A 199 2.28 -20.16 -1.34
N ILE A 200 1.82 -20.36 -2.58
CA ILE A 200 0.87 -19.46 -3.25
C ILE A 200 -0.41 -19.31 -2.42
N SER A 201 -1.00 -20.42 -2.01
CA SER A 201 -2.21 -20.44 -1.17
C SER A 201 -1.98 -19.72 0.17
N THR A 202 -0.83 -19.95 0.80
CA THR A 202 -0.49 -19.30 2.08
C THR A 202 -0.41 -17.79 1.95
N VAL A 203 0.23 -17.27 0.90
CA VAL A 203 0.33 -15.82 0.66
C VAL A 203 -1.04 -15.24 0.36
N GLN A 204 -1.81 -15.86 -0.54
CA GLN A 204 -3.17 -15.44 -0.92
C GLN A 204 -4.12 -15.37 0.29
N GLN A 205 -4.02 -16.32 1.22
CA GLN A 205 -4.90 -16.43 2.39
C GLN A 205 -4.36 -15.74 3.65
N ARG A 206 -3.17 -15.13 3.60
CA ARG A 206 -2.50 -14.60 4.80
C ARG A 206 -3.32 -13.53 5.52
N GLY A 207 -4.04 -12.69 4.78
CA GLY A 207 -4.93 -11.68 5.36
C GLY A 207 -6.04 -12.31 6.21
N ALA A 208 -6.72 -13.33 5.68
CA ALA A 208 -7.77 -14.06 6.38
C ALA A 208 -7.24 -14.78 7.62
N ALA A 209 -6.05 -15.40 7.52
CA ALA A 209 -5.39 -16.05 8.66
C ALA A 209 -5.10 -15.05 9.81
N ILE A 210 -4.61 -13.85 9.48
CA ILE A 210 -4.34 -12.81 10.49
C ILE A 210 -5.65 -12.32 11.14
N ILE A 211 -6.71 -12.09 10.36
CA ILE A 211 -8.02 -11.69 10.90
C ILE A 211 -8.58 -12.77 11.82
N LYS A 212 -8.50 -14.04 11.42
CA LYS A 212 -8.95 -15.18 12.25
C LYS A 212 -8.25 -15.19 13.61
N ALA A 213 -6.93 -14.97 13.62
CA ALA A 213 -6.10 -14.99 14.82
C ALA A 213 -6.28 -13.74 15.70
N ARG A 214 -6.22 -12.54 15.13
CA ARG A 214 -6.21 -11.26 15.88
C ARG A 214 -7.58 -10.64 16.10
N LYS A 215 -8.61 -11.12 15.38
CA LYS A 215 -9.93 -10.48 15.25
C LYS A 215 -9.89 -9.05 14.70
N LEU A 216 -8.74 -8.64 14.16
CA LEU A 216 -8.46 -7.32 13.61
C LEU A 216 -7.73 -7.48 12.27
N SER A 217 -7.83 -6.47 11.42
CA SER A 217 -7.07 -6.42 10.17
C SER A 217 -5.57 -6.32 10.43
N SER A 218 -4.77 -6.62 9.40
CA SER A 218 -3.31 -6.57 9.47
C SER A 218 -2.76 -5.13 9.35
N ALA A 219 -3.27 -4.20 10.17
CA ALA A 219 -2.99 -2.77 10.08
C ALA A 219 -1.48 -2.45 10.16
N LEU A 220 -0.75 -3.12 11.06
CA LEU A 220 0.69 -2.92 11.24
C LEU A 220 1.47 -3.22 9.95
N SER A 221 1.29 -4.42 9.39
CA SER A 221 2.03 -4.84 8.20
C SER A 221 1.57 -4.11 6.94
N ALA A 222 0.28 -3.74 6.85
CA ALA A 222 -0.22 -2.89 5.76
C ALA A 222 0.41 -1.49 5.80
N ALA A 223 0.45 -0.86 6.96
CA ALA A 223 1.08 0.45 7.14
C ALA A 223 2.58 0.42 6.80
N ARG A 224 3.30 -0.62 7.27
CA ARG A 224 4.72 -0.83 6.93
C ARG A 224 4.91 -0.94 5.41
N SER A 225 4.08 -1.73 4.76
CA SER A 225 4.19 -1.98 3.31
C SER A 225 3.85 -0.75 2.47
N ALA A 226 2.88 0.07 2.90
CA ALA A 226 2.59 1.35 2.24
C ALA A 226 3.76 2.34 2.37
N CYS A 227 4.39 2.39 3.55
CA CYS A 227 5.61 3.18 3.77
C CYS A 227 6.75 2.71 2.85
N ASP A 228 6.98 1.39 2.77
CA ASP A 228 8.02 0.82 1.90
C ASP A 228 7.76 1.04 0.42
N HIS A 229 6.50 0.95 -0.01
CA HIS A 229 6.13 1.25 -1.39
C HIS A 229 6.51 2.67 -1.77
N ILE A 230 6.10 3.68 -0.98
CA ILE A 230 6.44 5.08 -1.28
C ILE A 230 7.96 5.30 -1.16
N ARG A 231 8.60 4.73 -0.15
CA ARG A 231 10.04 4.88 0.06
C ARG A 231 10.82 4.41 -1.16
N ASP A 232 10.59 3.20 -1.62
CA ASP A 232 11.36 2.66 -2.75
C ASP A 232 10.99 3.36 -4.06
N TRP A 233 9.77 3.88 -4.16
CA TRP A 233 9.36 4.68 -5.31
C TRP A 233 10.06 6.05 -5.38
N VAL A 234 10.25 6.70 -4.23
CA VAL A 234 10.84 8.05 -4.15
C VAL A 234 12.36 7.99 -4.06
N CYS A 235 12.89 7.10 -3.22
CA CYS A 235 14.31 7.02 -2.89
C CYS A 235 15.06 5.95 -3.71
N GLY A 236 14.36 5.18 -4.53
CA GLY A 236 14.92 4.08 -5.30
C GLY A 236 14.98 2.76 -4.52
N THR A 237 15.07 1.66 -5.25
CA THR A 237 15.33 0.33 -4.68
C THR A 237 16.84 0.09 -4.54
N PRO A 238 17.28 -0.69 -3.54
CA PRO A 238 18.66 -1.15 -3.47
C PRO A 238 19.10 -1.87 -4.75
N GLU A 239 20.37 -1.74 -5.12
CA GLU A 239 20.94 -2.39 -6.30
C GLU A 239 20.71 -3.91 -6.27
N GLY A 240 20.30 -4.46 -7.42
CA GLY A 240 20.01 -5.89 -7.58
C GLY A 240 18.73 -6.36 -6.88
N THR A 241 17.90 -5.45 -6.35
CA THR A 241 16.61 -5.80 -5.72
C THR A 241 15.41 -5.27 -6.49
N TRP A 242 14.34 -6.07 -6.51
CA TRP A 242 13.05 -5.74 -7.13
C TRP A 242 11.95 -5.70 -6.09
N VAL A 243 10.93 -4.89 -6.34
CA VAL A 243 9.73 -4.78 -5.50
C VAL A 243 8.48 -4.81 -6.34
N SER A 244 7.39 -5.34 -5.79
CA SER A 244 6.10 -5.37 -6.48
C SER A 244 5.31 -4.09 -6.25
N MET A 245 4.84 -3.48 -7.35
CA MET A 245 3.91 -2.37 -7.37
C MET A 245 2.79 -2.68 -8.36
N GLY A 246 1.53 -2.42 -7.99
CA GLY A 246 0.46 -2.44 -8.99
C GLY A 246 0.51 -1.14 -9.77
N VAL A 247 0.80 -1.22 -11.06
CA VAL A 247 0.96 -0.07 -11.97
C VAL A 247 0.01 -0.18 -13.15
N TYR A 248 -0.18 0.91 -13.88
CA TYR A 248 -0.86 0.86 -15.16
C TYR A 248 -0.01 0.07 -16.18
N SER A 249 -0.64 -0.83 -16.91
CA SER A 249 0.05 -1.64 -17.92
C SER A 249 0.26 -0.82 -19.19
N ASP A 250 1.47 -0.85 -19.73
CA ASP A 250 1.81 -0.30 -21.05
C ASP A 250 1.72 -1.36 -22.16
N GLY A 251 1.43 -2.62 -21.81
CA GLY A 251 1.31 -3.74 -22.74
C GLY A 251 2.64 -4.39 -23.14
N SER A 252 3.76 -4.06 -22.47
CA SER A 252 5.09 -4.65 -22.71
C SER A 252 5.25 -6.08 -22.19
#